data_AF-A0A516PVG2-F1
#
_entry.id   AF-A0A516PVG2-F1
#
_cell.length_a   1.000
_cell.length_b   1.000
_cell.length_c   1.000
_cell.angle_alpha   90.00
_cell.angle_beta   90.00
_cell.angle_gamma   90.00
#
_symmetry.space_group_name_H-M   'P 1'
#
loop_
_entity.id
_entity.type
_entity.pdbx_description
1 polymer ?
#
loop_
_entity_poly.entity_id
_entity_poly.type
_entity_poly.pdbx_seq_one_letter_code
_entity_poly.pdbx_strand_id
1 'polypeptide(L)'
;MTGRTVWVDPAPVRAHVERLLAAGLTKPQIGRRSGLATNTITALLVGVHGRGPSERVRQDTAGRLLAVEPELIGPEQSGWVNPIGTMRRLRALVALGWSVKSIAKMAELPDGILWPTLAGRSRVIRVATRDRLSSLYEQLTQQPAPPASMGATWARNRAAGLAWPLPCVWSGDGIDDPNARPVNAEYPQASVASQSYRMLIEPPRTADQWAVVVEHLLDADPGWTVARVATRFGRAPRTVRNGLRQAGRCDLLDRLTRHRSVRTRQWWALQVEDLLDLDPDLTLAAAIDRLQAPALERYLYEAGRDDLWQRMQRNKVRRRYRSTQ
;
A
#
# COMPACT_ATOMS: atom_id res chain seq x y z
N MET A 1 -4.84 -2.43 54.88
CA MET A 1 -4.05 -1.29 54.39
C MET A 1 -4.97 -0.34 53.62
N THR A 2 -5.33 0.80 54.21
CA THR A 2 -6.18 1.82 53.57
C THR A 2 -5.33 2.65 52.61
N GLY A 3 -5.27 2.22 51.35
CA GLY A 3 -4.51 2.91 50.29
C GLY A 3 -5.10 4.29 50.00
N ARG A 4 -4.33 5.34 50.30
CA ARG A 4 -4.68 6.73 50.00
C ARG A 4 -4.76 6.88 48.47
N THR A 5 -5.95 7.20 47.94
CA THR A 5 -6.15 7.34 46.49
C THR A 5 -5.39 8.55 45.97
N VAL A 6 -4.23 8.32 45.35
CA VAL A 6 -3.43 9.37 44.71
C VAL A 6 -4.03 9.66 43.33
N TRP A 7 -4.32 10.94 43.08
CA TRP A 7 -4.80 11.45 41.80
C TRP A 7 -3.65 12.13 41.06
N VAL A 8 -3.54 11.88 39.76
CA VAL A 8 -2.48 12.44 38.90
C VAL A 8 -3.06 13.21 37.72
N ASP A 9 -2.20 13.99 37.06
CA ASP A 9 -2.53 14.75 35.85
C ASP A 9 -2.94 13.81 34.70
N PRO A 10 -4.12 13.99 34.08
CA PRO A 10 -4.57 13.18 32.96
C PRO A 10 -3.86 13.49 31.62
N ALA A 11 -3.19 14.64 31.46
CA ALA A 11 -2.60 15.06 30.19
C ALA A 11 -1.64 14.03 29.56
N PRO A 12 -0.64 13.46 30.27
CA PRO A 12 0.25 12.45 29.68
C PRO A 12 -0.50 11.16 29.31
N VAL A 13 -1.53 10.80 30.07
CA VAL A 13 -2.35 9.60 29.81
C VAL A 13 -3.21 9.81 28.56
N ARG A 14 -3.83 10.99 28.40
CA ARG A 14 -4.60 11.34 27.19
C ARG A 14 -3.73 11.29 25.94
N ALA A 15 -2.57 11.96 25.97
CA ALA A 15 -1.64 11.97 24.84
C ALA A 15 -1.20 10.56 24.46
N HIS A 16 -0.98 9.68 25.43
CA HIS A 16 -0.67 8.27 25.17
C HIS A 16 -1.84 7.51 24.56
N VAL A 17 -3.05 7.62 25.12
CA VAL A 17 -4.25 6.98 24.57
C VAL A 17 -4.55 7.47 23.14
N GLU A 18 -4.37 8.77 22.86
CA GLU A 18 -4.50 9.33 21.52
C GLU A 18 -3.47 8.75 20.55
N ARG A 19 -2.22 8.53 20.98
CA ARG A 19 -1.22 7.80 20.19
C ARG A 19 -1.64 6.36 19.91
N LEU A 20 -2.24 5.66 20.88
CA LEU A 20 -2.76 4.30 20.68
C LEU A 20 -3.90 4.28 19.66
N LEU A 21 -4.81 5.26 19.73
CA LEU A 21 -5.89 5.43 18.75
C LEU A 21 -5.34 5.75 17.35
N ALA A 22 -4.34 6.64 17.26
CA ALA A 22 -3.66 6.98 16.02
C ALA A 22 -2.88 5.78 15.43
N ALA A 23 -2.37 4.90 16.28
CA ALA A 23 -1.76 3.63 15.91
C ALA A 23 -2.78 2.56 15.49
N GLY A 24 -4.08 2.86 15.55
CA GLY A 24 -5.16 2.02 15.04
C GLY A 24 -5.87 1.16 16.07
N LEU A 25 -5.54 1.28 17.37
CA LEU A 25 -6.33 0.62 18.42
C LEU A 25 -7.67 1.32 18.58
N THR A 26 -8.70 0.54 18.92
CA THR A 26 -10.02 1.06 19.30
C THR A 26 -10.12 1.21 20.81
N LYS A 27 -11.01 2.10 21.29
CA LYS A 27 -11.26 2.28 22.74
C LYS A 27 -11.57 0.95 23.46
N PRO A 28 -12.40 0.03 22.91
CA PRO A 28 -12.60 -1.29 23.53
C PRO A 28 -11.33 -2.14 23.65
N GLN A 29 -10.42 -2.09 22.67
CA GLN A 29 -9.16 -2.83 22.70
C GLN A 29 -8.23 -2.27 23.78
N ILE A 30 -8.09 -0.94 23.84
CA ILE A 30 -7.34 -0.27 24.92
C ILE A 30 -7.93 -0.62 26.28
N GLY A 31 -9.26 -0.68 26.38
CA GLY A 31 -9.97 -1.11 27.59
C GLY A 31 -9.60 -2.52 28.00
N ARG A 32 -9.64 -3.49 27.08
CA ARG A 32 -9.23 -4.87 27.36
C ARG A 32 -7.77 -4.96 27.82
N ARG A 33 -6.84 -4.29 27.13
CA ARG A 33 -5.40 -4.33 27.44
C ARG A 33 -5.06 -3.67 28.78
N SER A 34 -5.72 -2.56 29.10
CA SER A 34 -5.57 -1.91 30.41
C SER A 34 -6.40 -2.58 31.50
N GLY A 35 -7.32 -3.49 31.15
CA GLY A 35 -8.36 -4.06 32.01
C GLY A 35 -9.35 -3.02 32.57
N LEU A 36 -9.57 -1.94 31.82
CA LEU A 36 -10.50 -0.86 32.15
C LEU A 36 -11.74 -0.90 31.26
N ALA A 37 -12.86 -0.38 31.74
CA ALA A 37 -14.05 -0.25 30.93
C ALA A 37 -13.83 0.77 29.79
N THR A 38 -14.37 0.50 28.59
CA THR A 38 -14.33 1.43 27.45
C THR A 38 -14.83 2.83 27.84
N ASN A 39 -15.82 2.89 28.73
CA ASN A 39 -16.39 4.15 29.19
C ASN A 39 -15.38 5.00 29.99
N THR A 40 -14.44 4.37 30.69
CA THR A 40 -13.33 5.06 31.38
C THR A 40 -12.43 5.80 30.39
N ILE A 41 -12.19 5.21 29.22
CA ILE A 41 -11.38 5.82 28.16
C ILE A 41 -12.16 6.95 27.48
N THR A 42 -13.47 6.78 27.25
CA THR A 42 -14.34 7.84 26.73
C THR A 42 -14.41 9.03 27.69
N ALA A 43 -14.58 8.78 28.99
CA ALA A 43 -14.60 9.80 30.03
C ALA A 43 -13.25 10.55 30.15
N LEU A 44 -12.14 9.87 29.89
CA LEU A 44 -10.81 10.47 29.90
C LEU A 44 -10.60 11.45 28.74
N LEU A 45 -11.03 11.10 27.53
CA LEU A 45 -10.74 11.86 26.30
C LEU A 45 -11.74 12.97 26.01
N VAL A 46 -13.02 12.66 26.08
CA VAL A 46 -14.11 13.56 25.63
C VAL A 46 -15.11 13.88 26.74
N GLY A 47 -15.16 13.06 27.79
CA GLY A 47 -16.15 13.18 28.85
C GLY A 47 -17.40 12.33 28.59
N VAL A 48 -18.23 12.20 29.63
CA VAL A 48 -19.44 11.36 29.62
C VAL A 48 -20.55 12.05 30.42
N HIS A 49 -21.81 11.75 30.11
CA HIS A 49 -22.99 12.24 30.83
C HIS A 49 -23.02 13.78 30.98
N GLY A 50 -22.71 14.51 29.89
CA GLY A 50 -22.73 15.98 29.87
C GLY A 50 -21.58 16.66 30.63
N ARG A 51 -20.62 15.89 31.15
CA ARG A 51 -19.40 16.42 31.76
C ARG A 51 -18.26 16.41 30.74
N GLY A 52 -17.36 17.38 30.86
CA GLY A 52 -16.15 17.47 30.04
C GLY A 52 -15.13 16.35 30.32
N PRO A 53 -14.01 16.32 29.59
CA PRO A 53 -12.94 15.35 29.80
C PRO A 53 -12.42 15.34 31.24
N SER A 54 -12.17 14.15 31.79
CA SER A 54 -11.82 13.97 33.21
C SER A 54 -10.60 14.80 33.62
N GLU A 55 -10.74 15.76 34.53
CA GLU A 55 -9.67 16.67 34.95
C GLU A 55 -8.58 16.02 35.81
N ARG A 56 -8.86 14.85 36.39
CA ARG A 56 -7.93 14.06 37.20
C ARG A 56 -8.15 12.58 36.93
N VAL A 57 -7.07 11.80 37.00
CA VAL A 57 -7.12 10.34 36.85
C VAL A 57 -6.50 9.67 38.07
N ARG A 58 -7.03 8.52 38.50
CA ARG A 58 -6.43 7.76 39.61
C ARG A 58 -5.05 7.24 39.17
N GLN A 59 -4.08 7.24 40.08
CA GLN A 59 -2.72 6.76 39.79
C GLN A 59 -2.71 5.32 39.23
N ASP A 60 -3.51 4.42 39.81
CA ASP A 60 -3.68 3.05 39.29
C ASP A 60 -4.19 3.03 37.84
N THR A 61 -5.24 3.79 37.55
CA THR A 61 -5.81 3.90 36.20
C THR A 61 -4.80 4.49 35.21
N ALA A 62 -4.04 5.50 35.62
CA ALA A 62 -2.97 6.08 34.83
C ALA A 62 -1.88 5.07 34.52
N GLY A 63 -1.40 4.33 35.53
CA GLY A 63 -0.39 3.29 35.35
C GLY A 63 -0.85 2.20 34.39
N ARG A 64 -2.09 1.73 34.53
CA ARG A 64 -2.67 0.71 33.67
C ARG A 64 -2.86 1.16 32.22
N LEU A 65 -3.22 2.42 31.99
CA LEU A 65 -3.33 2.97 30.63
C LEU A 65 -1.96 3.24 30.01
N LEU A 66 -1.00 3.73 30.78
CA LEU A 66 0.37 4.00 30.31
C LEU A 66 1.16 2.73 30.02
N ALA A 67 0.80 1.60 30.63
CA ALA A 67 1.38 0.30 30.35
C ALA A 67 0.84 -0.34 29.05
N VAL A 68 -0.18 0.23 28.40
CA VAL A 68 -0.71 -0.33 27.15
C VAL A 68 0.18 0.07 25.99
N GLU A 69 0.86 -0.91 25.40
CA GLU A 69 1.66 -0.67 24.21
C GLU A 69 0.89 -0.99 22.91
N PRO A 70 1.15 -0.26 21.81
CA PRO A 70 0.62 -0.59 20.50
C PRO A 70 1.37 -1.81 19.92
N GLU A 71 0.98 -3.01 20.34
CA GLU A 71 1.49 -4.25 19.76
C GLU A 71 1.00 -4.42 18.31
N LEU A 72 1.92 -4.79 17.41
CA LEU A 72 1.67 -4.96 15.98
C LEU A 72 0.99 -6.29 15.65
N ILE A 73 1.27 -7.31 16.45
CA ILE A 73 0.37 -8.45 16.64
C ILE A 73 -0.20 -8.29 18.05
N GLY A 74 -1.32 -7.58 18.16
CA GLY A 74 -2.06 -7.61 19.42
C GLY A 74 -2.69 -8.99 19.65
N PRO A 75 -2.91 -9.42 20.91
CA PRO A 75 -3.68 -10.61 21.29
C PRO A 75 -5.16 -10.53 20.90
N GLU A 76 -5.52 -9.54 20.09
CA GLU A 76 -6.88 -9.26 19.67
C GLU A 76 -7.37 -10.40 18.79
N GLN A 77 -8.39 -11.09 19.30
CA GLN A 77 -9.12 -12.15 18.59
C GLN A 77 -10.18 -11.57 17.64
N SER A 78 -10.41 -10.25 17.65
CA SER A 78 -11.36 -9.57 16.77
C SER A 78 -11.08 -8.06 16.62
N GLY A 79 -11.64 -7.45 15.58
CA GLY A 79 -11.54 -6.01 15.32
C GLY A 79 -10.45 -5.65 14.32
N TRP A 80 -9.76 -4.53 14.58
CA TRP A 80 -8.77 -3.93 13.68
C TRP A 80 -7.37 -3.99 14.28
N VAL A 81 -6.37 -4.19 13.43
CA VAL A 81 -4.95 -4.29 13.80
C VAL A 81 -4.07 -3.56 12.78
N ASN A 82 -2.82 -3.32 13.19
CA ASN A 82 -1.83 -2.66 12.36
C ASN A 82 -1.50 -3.53 11.11
N PRO A 83 -1.48 -2.95 9.90
CA PRO A 83 -1.25 -3.70 8.68
C PRO A 83 0.21 -4.01 8.38
N ILE A 84 1.19 -3.41 9.08
CA ILE A 84 2.62 -3.48 8.72
C ILE A 84 3.11 -4.92 8.62
N GLY A 85 2.87 -5.74 9.65
CA GLY A 85 3.29 -7.15 9.67
C GLY A 85 2.64 -7.98 8.57
N THR A 86 1.36 -7.73 8.30
CA THR A 86 0.62 -8.40 7.21
C THR A 86 1.08 -7.94 5.83
N MET A 87 1.36 -6.66 5.64
CA MET A 87 1.91 -6.09 4.41
C MET A 87 3.27 -6.71 4.10
N ARG A 88 4.16 -6.83 5.09
CA ARG A 88 5.49 -7.42 4.91
C ARG A 88 5.40 -8.90 4.50
N ARG A 89 4.55 -9.70 5.17
CA ARG A 89 4.27 -11.09 4.78
C ARG A 89 3.70 -11.19 3.36
N LEU A 90 2.74 -10.34 3.01
CA LEU A 90 2.14 -10.31 1.69
C LEU A 90 3.18 -9.97 0.60
N ARG A 91 4.04 -8.98 0.83
CA ARG A 91 5.15 -8.62 -0.07
C ARG A 91 6.16 -9.74 -0.22
N ALA A 92 6.49 -10.43 0.87
CA ALA A 92 7.41 -11.56 0.87
C ALA A 92 6.85 -12.76 0.10
N LEU A 93 5.56 -13.06 0.20
CA LEU A 93 4.89 -14.07 -0.63
C LEU A 93 4.95 -13.70 -2.13
N VAL A 94 4.74 -12.43 -2.47
CA VAL A 94 4.89 -11.95 -3.85
C VAL A 94 6.35 -12.08 -4.32
N ALA A 95 7.33 -11.81 -3.44
CA ALA A 95 8.75 -12.00 -3.73
C ALA A 95 9.14 -13.48 -3.93
N LEU A 96 8.48 -14.43 -3.24
CA LEU A 96 8.62 -15.86 -3.52
C LEU A 96 7.99 -16.28 -4.87
N GLY A 97 7.13 -15.44 -5.45
CA GLY A 97 6.44 -15.71 -6.70
C GLY A 97 4.98 -16.11 -6.55
N TRP A 98 4.35 -15.91 -5.39
CA TRP A 98 2.91 -16.10 -5.26
C TRP A 98 2.19 -14.84 -5.77
N SER A 99 1.33 -14.99 -6.80
CA SER A 99 0.58 -13.85 -7.32
C SER A 99 -0.47 -13.36 -6.31
N VAL A 100 -0.80 -12.07 -6.30
CA VAL A 100 -1.83 -11.50 -5.39
C VAL A 100 -3.17 -12.22 -5.56
N LYS A 101 -3.53 -12.59 -6.79
CA LYS A 101 -4.74 -13.36 -7.10
C LYS A 101 -4.69 -14.78 -6.52
N SER A 102 -3.55 -15.46 -6.61
CA SER A 102 -3.34 -16.77 -6.01
C SER A 102 -3.43 -16.70 -4.49
N ILE A 103 -2.79 -15.69 -3.87
CA ILE A 103 -2.81 -15.45 -2.43
C ILE A 103 -4.25 -15.17 -1.96
N ALA A 104 -4.96 -14.29 -2.66
CA ALA A 104 -6.36 -13.97 -2.36
C ALA A 104 -7.26 -15.20 -2.42
N LYS A 105 -7.10 -16.02 -3.47
CA LYS A 105 -7.83 -17.29 -3.63
C LYS A 105 -7.54 -18.27 -2.49
N MET A 106 -6.27 -18.48 -2.15
CA MET A 106 -5.87 -19.43 -1.08
C MET A 106 -6.26 -18.93 0.32
N ALA A 107 -6.26 -17.62 0.55
CA ALA A 107 -6.72 -17.02 1.80
C ALA A 107 -8.25 -16.86 1.90
N GLU A 108 -8.98 -17.22 0.84
CA GLU A 108 -10.43 -16.96 0.71
C GLU A 108 -10.81 -15.50 0.98
N LEU A 109 -10.01 -14.59 0.44
CA LEU A 109 -10.18 -13.14 0.57
C LEU A 109 -10.44 -12.51 -0.81
N PRO A 110 -11.22 -11.42 -0.87
CA PRO A 110 -11.29 -10.60 -2.09
C PRO A 110 -9.91 -10.03 -2.42
N ASP A 111 -9.51 -10.05 -3.69
CA ASP A 111 -8.23 -9.48 -4.14
C ASP A 111 -8.16 -7.96 -3.94
N GLY A 112 -9.29 -7.26 -4.12
CA GLY A 112 -9.43 -5.82 -3.94
C GLY A 112 -8.99 -5.29 -2.57
N ILE A 113 -9.06 -6.12 -1.51
CA ILE A 113 -8.62 -5.72 -0.16
C ILE A 113 -7.12 -5.92 0.08
N LEU A 114 -6.47 -6.75 -0.74
CA LEU A 114 -5.03 -7.01 -0.63
C LEU A 114 -4.20 -5.91 -1.28
N TRP A 115 -4.68 -5.32 -2.38
CA TRP A 115 -3.94 -4.29 -3.12
C TRP A 115 -3.62 -3.03 -2.29
N PRO A 116 -4.53 -2.45 -1.49
CA PRO A 116 -4.20 -1.32 -0.61
C PRO A 116 -3.18 -1.69 0.45
N THR A 117 -3.27 -2.91 1.00
CA THR A 117 -2.35 -3.42 2.02
C THR A 117 -0.96 -3.66 1.44
N LEU A 118 -0.88 -4.27 0.26
CA LEU A 118 0.37 -4.48 -0.48
C LEU A 118 1.08 -3.16 -0.82
N ALA A 119 0.31 -2.15 -1.21
CA ALA A 119 0.79 -0.80 -1.51
C ALA A 119 1.18 0.02 -0.26
N GLY A 120 0.91 -0.48 0.96
CA GLY A 120 1.14 0.26 2.20
C GLY A 120 0.18 1.43 2.43
N ARG A 121 -0.97 1.44 1.73
CA ARG A 121 -2.00 2.49 1.85
C ARG A 121 -3.05 2.19 2.93
N SER A 122 -3.17 0.93 3.35
CA SER A 122 -4.05 0.56 4.46
C SER A 122 -3.53 1.14 5.77
N ARG A 123 -4.39 1.83 6.53
CA ARG A 123 -4.07 2.29 7.91
C ARG A 123 -4.36 1.22 8.96
N VAL A 124 -5.38 0.40 8.72
CA VAL A 124 -5.81 -0.72 9.57
C VAL A 124 -6.30 -1.87 8.71
N ILE A 125 -6.21 -3.09 9.23
CA ILE A 125 -6.79 -4.30 8.62
C ILE A 125 -7.57 -5.09 9.66
N ARG A 126 -8.48 -5.96 9.22
CA ARG A 126 -9.20 -6.85 10.13
C ARG A 126 -8.28 -7.92 10.70
N VAL A 127 -8.49 -8.28 11.97
CA VAL A 127 -7.86 -9.43 12.63
C VAL A 127 -7.96 -10.69 11.76
N ALA A 128 -9.14 -11.01 11.23
CA ALA A 128 -9.34 -12.16 10.36
C ALA A 128 -8.45 -12.13 9.09
N THR A 129 -8.18 -10.94 8.54
CA THR A 129 -7.27 -10.78 7.38
C THR A 129 -5.82 -11.01 7.77
N ARG A 130 -5.39 -10.46 8.92
CA ARG A 130 -4.06 -10.72 9.49
C ARG A 130 -3.87 -12.22 9.70
N ASP A 131 -4.81 -12.88 10.38
CA ASP A 131 -4.68 -14.29 10.77
C ASP A 131 -4.58 -15.19 9.54
N ARG A 132 -5.49 -15.04 8.58
CA ARG A 132 -5.48 -15.81 7.33
C ARG A 132 -4.18 -15.62 6.53
N LEU A 133 -3.69 -14.39 6.41
CA LEU A 133 -2.45 -14.12 5.69
C LEU A 133 -1.20 -14.55 6.47
N SER A 134 -1.25 -14.53 7.80
CA SER A 134 -0.15 -15.02 8.64
C SER A 134 -0.05 -16.54 8.57
N SER A 135 -1.17 -17.26 8.71
CA SER A 135 -1.21 -18.72 8.53
C SER A 135 -0.81 -19.13 7.11
N LEU A 136 -1.29 -18.42 6.08
CA LEU A 136 -0.90 -18.69 4.71
C LEU A 136 0.59 -18.41 4.46
N TYR A 137 1.15 -17.37 5.07
CA TYR A 137 2.57 -17.08 5.01
C TYR A 137 3.41 -18.21 5.61
N GLU A 138 3.06 -18.67 6.82
CA GLU A 138 3.73 -19.80 7.47
C GLU A 138 3.65 -21.07 6.61
N GLN A 139 2.47 -21.37 6.07
CA GLN A 139 2.29 -22.53 5.21
C GLN A 139 3.14 -22.46 3.92
N LEU A 140 3.09 -21.35 3.20
CA LEU A 140 3.72 -21.21 1.89
C LEU A 140 5.23 -20.99 1.96
N THR A 141 5.76 -20.53 3.10
CA THR A 141 7.21 -20.40 3.31
C THR A 141 7.87 -21.74 3.62
N GLN A 142 7.11 -22.73 4.10
CA GLN A 142 7.58 -24.11 4.29
C GLN A 142 7.41 -24.99 3.03
N GLN A 143 6.83 -24.45 1.97
CA GLN A 143 6.62 -25.15 0.71
C GLN A 143 7.64 -24.71 -0.35
N PRO A 144 7.93 -25.56 -1.35
CA PRO A 144 8.65 -25.12 -2.54
C PRO A 144 7.97 -23.91 -3.16
N ALA A 145 8.76 -23.01 -3.74
CA ALA A 145 8.25 -21.88 -4.50
C ALA A 145 7.21 -22.35 -5.54
N PRO A 146 6.20 -21.52 -5.86
CA PRO A 146 5.14 -21.92 -6.77
C PRO A 146 5.75 -22.34 -8.12
N PRO A 147 5.17 -23.37 -8.77
CA PRO A 147 5.67 -23.88 -10.03
C PRO A 147 5.83 -22.75 -11.05
N ALA A 148 6.87 -22.89 -11.89
CA ALA A 148 7.22 -21.89 -12.89
C ALA A 148 5.99 -21.57 -13.75
N SER A 149 5.48 -20.36 -13.58
CA SER A 149 4.34 -19.83 -14.30
C SER A 149 4.59 -18.35 -14.57
N MET A 150 3.85 -17.80 -15.53
CA MET A 150 3.98 -16.38 -15.86
C MET A 150 3.54 -15.50 -14.69
N GLY A 151 2.46 -15.87 -13.98
CA GLY A 151 2.03 -15.19 -12.75
C GLY A 151 3.11 -15.20 -11.67
N ALA A 152 3.81 -16.32 -11.49
CA ALA A 152 4.91 -16.40 -10.53
C ALA A 152 6.13 -15.58 -10.93
N THR A 153 6.43 -15.57 -12.23
CA THR A 153 7.51 -14.76 -12.81
C THR A 153 7.25 -13.27 -12.62
N TRP A 154 6.03 -12.81 -12.81
CA TRP A 154 5.68 -11.41 -12.62
C TRP A 154 5.58 -10.97 -11.18
N ALA A 155 5.08 -11.83 -10.30
CA ALA A 155 5.11 -11.58 -8.86
C ALA A 155 6.54 -11.29 -8.40
N ARG A 156 7.50 -12.13 -8.82
CA ARG A 156 8.94 -11.93 -8.59
C ARG A 156 9.47 -10.64 -9.21
N ASN A 157 9.14 -10.35 -10.47
CA ASN A 157 9.61 -9.13 -11.14
C ASN A 157 9.08 -7.85 -10.47
N ARG A 158 7.82 -7.84 -10.02
CA ARG A 158 7.23 -6.71 -9.29
C ARG A 158 7.92 -6.52 -7.95
N ALA A 159 8.12 -7.60 -7.21
CA ALA A 159 8.85 -7.56 -5.95
C ALA A 159 10.28 -7.04 -6.14
N ALA A 160 10.98 -7.52 -7.16
CA ALA A 160 12.32 -7.05 -7.49
C ALA A 160 12.35 -5.56 -7.87
N GLY A 161 11.44 -5.09 -8.72
CA GLY A 161 11.36 -3.69 -9.14
C GLY A 161 11.01 -2.71 -8.02
N LEU A 162 10.35 -3.19 -6.96
CA LEU A 162 9.98 -2.41 -5.77
C LEU A 162 10.85 -2.75 -4.54
N ALA A 163 11.93 -3.52 -4.74
CA ALA A 163 12.83 -3.97 -3.67
C ALA A 163 12.08 -4.59 -2.48
N TRP A 164 11.09 -5.44 -2.75
CA TRP A 164 10.35 -6.13 -1.70
C TRP A 164 11.15 -7.30 -1.13
N PRO A 165 11.29 -7.37 0.21
CA PRO A 165 12.13 -8.36 0.87
C PRO A 165 11.53 -9.78 0.79
N LEU A 166 12.41 -10.77 0.68
CA LEU A 166 12.07 -12.19 0.81
C LEU A 166 11.76 -12.57 2.27
N PRO A 167 11.12 -13.72 2.53
CA PRO A 167 10.89 -14.22 3.89
C PRO A 167 12.18 -14.36 4.72
N CYS A 168 13.24 -14.91 4.12
CA CYS A 168 14.49 -15.25 4.81
C CYS A 168 15.32 -14.04 5.26
N VAL A 169 15.01 -12.83 4.80
CA VAL A 169 15.71 -11.61 5.23
C VAL A 169 15.11 -10.99 6.49
N TRP A 170 14.00 -11.52 6.98
CA TRP A 170 13.44 -11.13 8.28
C TRP A 170 14.04 -12.05 9.36
N SER A 171 14.73 -11.49 10.34
CA SER A 171 15.25 -12.26 11.48
C SER A 171 14.16 -12.51 12.52
N GLY A 172 13.93 -13.78 12.87
CA GLY A 172 13.03 -14.19 13.97
C GLY A 172 11.62 -13.58 13.90
N ASP A 173 11.09 -13.19 15.06
CA ASP A 173 9.77 -12.53 15.22
C ASP A 173 9.76 -11.04 14.78
N GLY A 174 10.87 -10.56 14.20
CA GLY A 174 11.06 -9.15 13.85
C GLY A 174 10.21 -8.66 12.67
N ILE A 175 9.57 -9.54 11.88
CA ILE A 175 8.75 -9.11 10.73
C ILE A 175 7.59 -8.18 11.14
N ASP A 176 7.16 -8.25 12.40
CA ASP A 176 6.06 -7.46 12.94
C ASP A 176 6.48 -6.14 13.59
N ASP A 177 7.71 -6.01 14.05
CA ASP A 177 8.23 -4.78 14.67
C ASP A 177 8.30 -3.65 13.60
N PRO A 178 7.69 -2.47 13.78
CA PRO A 178 7.65 -1.45 12.75
C PRO A 178 9.05 -0.89 12.48
N ASN A 179 9.94 -0.97 13.47
CA ASN A 179 11.32 -0.50 13.42
C ASN A 179 12.27 -1.57 12.89
N ALA A 180 11.83 -2.84 12.83
CA ALA A 180 12.63 -3.89 12.23
C ALA A 180 12.91 -3.60 10.76
N ARG A 181 14.16 -3.82 10.39
CA ARG A 181 14.67 -3.70 9.03
C ARG A 181 15.07 -5.09 8.53
N PRO A 182 14.88 -5.39 7.24
CA PRO A 182 15.37 -6.63 6.68
C PRO A 182 16.90 -6.72 6.83
N VAL A 183 17.38 -7.86 7.31
CA VAL A 183 18.79 -8.19 7.44
C VAL A 183 19.36 -8.32 6.02
N ASN A 184 20.32 -7.47 5.67
CA ASN A 184 20.94 -7.34 4.33
C ASN A 184 20.10 -6.57 3.28
N ALA A 185 19.85 -5.28 3.52
CA ALA A 185 19.20 -4.37 2.57
C ALA A 185 20.07 -3.92 1.36
N GLU A 186 21.21 -4.57 1.10
CA GLU A 186 21.91 -4.43 -0.18
C GLU A 186 21.21 -5.30 -1.21
N TYR A 187 20.15 -4.75 -1.83
CA TYR A 187 19.46 -5.40 -2.92
C TYR A 187 20.41 -5.48 -4.12
N PRO A 188 20.76 -6.67 -4.65
CA PRO A 188 21.31 -6.76 -5.98
C PRO A 188 20.26 -6.17 -6.92
N GLN A 189 20.58 -5.10 -7.65
CA GLN A 189 19.66 -4.57 -8.65
C GLN A 189 19.31 -5.70 -9.62
N ALA A 190 18.01 -5.85 -9.92
CA ALA A 190 17.52 -6.88 -10.83
C ALA A 190 18.30 -6.79 -12.15
N SER A 191 19.23 -7.72 -12.36
CA SER A 191 20.13 -7.66 -13.51
C SER A 191 19.35 -7.95 -14.79
N VAL A 192 19.67 -7.19 -15.84
CA VAL A 192 19.16 -7.28 -17.22
C VAL A 192 19.27 -8.71 -17.79
N ALA A 193 20.10 -9.57 -17.17
CA ALA A 193 20.35 -10.94 -17.62
C ALA A 193 19.27 -11.97 -17.23
N SER A 194 18.28 -11.64 -16.39
CA SER A 194 17.26 -12.63 -16.02
C SER A 194 16.34 -12.96 -17.21
N GLN A 195 16.09 -14.25 -17.46
CA GLN A 195 15.20 -14.73 -18.53
C GLN A 195 13.77 -14.18 -18.40
N SER A 196 13.40 -13.80 -17.18
CA SER A 196 12.16 -13.13 -16.78
C SER A 196 12.10 -11.64 -17.14
N TYR A 197 13.25 -10.97 -17.24
CA TYR A 197 13.39 -9.58 -17.72
C TYR A 197 13.36 -9.54 -19.25
N ARG A 198 13.94 -10.55 -19.92
CA ARG A 198 13.88 -10.69 -21.39
C ARG A 198 12.43 -10.75 -21.91
N MET A 199 11.51 -11.41 -21.22
CA MET A 199 10.08 -11.47 -21.62
C MET A 199 9.32 -10.14 -21.51
N LEU A 200 9.85 -9.13 -20.81
CA LEU A 200 9.24 -7.81 -20.65
C LEU A 200 9.79 -6.73 -21.60
N ILE A 201 10.87 -7.06 -22.32
CA ILE A 201 11.54 -6.17 -23.31
C ILE A 201 11.51 -6.79 -24.70
N GLU A 202 11.61 -8.12 -24.83
CA GLU A 202 11.46 -8.80 -26.10
C GLU A 202 9.98 -8.90 -26.51
N PRO A 203 9.67 -8.75 -27.80
CA PRO A 203 8.30 -8.86 -28.29
C PRO A 203 7.75 -10.28 -28.04
N PRO A 204 6.52 -10.40 -27.49
CA PRO A 204 5.85 -11.70 -27.32
C PRO A 204 5.81 -12.47 -28.64
N ARG A 205 6.18 -13.76 -28.59
CA ARG A 205 6.34 -14.62 -29.77
C ARG A 205 5.13 -15.54 -30.00
N THR A 206 4.34 -15.80 -28.96
CA THR A 206 3.14 -16.66 -29.04
C THR A 206 1.86 -15.93 -28.60
N ALA A 207 0.70 -16.47 -28.98
CA ALA A 207 -0.60 -15.94 -28.59
C ALA A 207 -0.79 -15.88 -27.06
N ASP A 208 -0.43 -16.95 -26.35
CA ASP A 208 -0.54 -17.02 -24.89
C ASP A 208 0.36 -15.99 -24.19
N GLN A 209 1.54 -15.73 -24.73
CA GLN A 209 2.42 -14.67 -24.22
C GLN A 209 1.80 -13.28 -24.39
N TRP A 210 1.06 -13.03 -25.48
CA TRP A 210 0.33 -11.77 -25.68
C TRP A 210 -0.79 -11.58 -24.66
N ALA A 211 -1.62 -12.59 -24.43
CA ALA A 211 -2.69 -12.57 -23.43
C ALA A 211 -2.15 -12.18 -22.06
N VAL A 212 -1.06 -12.81 -21.69
CA VAL A 212 -0.49 -12.71 -20.37
C VAL A 212 0.15 -11.33 -20.25
N VAL A 213 1.09 -10.94 -21.12
CA VAL A 213 1.71 -9.61 -21.07
C VAL A 213 0.69 -8.47 -21.02
N VAL A 214 -0.39 -8.55 -21.79
CA VAL A 214 -1.44 -7.53 -21.81
C VAL A 214 -2.23 -7.47 -20.50
N GLU A 215 -2.57 -8.62 -19.91
CA GLU A 215 -3.24 -8.69 -18.60
C GLU A 215 -2.39 -8.02 -17.52
N HIS A 216 -1.08 -8.30 -17.49
CA HIS A 216 -0.15 -7.65 -16.56
C HIS A 216 -0.06 -6.13 -16.74
N LEU A 217 0.04 -5.68 -17.99
CA LEU A 217 0.08 -4.25 -18.29
C LEU A 217 -1.19 -3.57 -17.77
N LEU A 218 -2.36 -4.15 -18.03
CA LEU A 218 -3.65 -3.63 -17.57
C LEU A 218 -3.84 -3.70 -16.05
N ASP A 219 -3.25 -4.68 -15.37
CA ASP A 219 -3.31 -4.80 -13.91
C ASP A 219 -2.36 -3.82 -13.20
N ALA A 220 -1.25 -3.46 -13.85
CA ALA A 220 -0.34 -2.42 -13.37
C ALA A 220 -0.84 -1.00 -13.68
N ASP A 221 -1.44 -0.79 -14.84
CA ASP A 221 -2.05 0.46 -15.29
C ASP A 221 -3.27 0.14 -16.18
N PRO A 222 -4.52 0.35 -15.74
CA PRO A 222 -5.68 0.05 -16.58
C PRO A 222 -5.75 0.91 -17.85
N GLY A 223 -4.95 1.98 -17.97
CA GLY A 223 -4.90 2.89 -19.12
C GLY A 223 -4.13 2.41 -20.35
N TRP A 224 -3.70 1.14 -20.41
CA TRP A 224 -3.05 0.61 -21.62
C TRP A 224 -4.03 0.51 -22.79
N THR A 225 -3.51 0.83 -23.99
CA THR A 225 -4.23 0.70 -25.26
C THR A 225 -3.50 -0.27 -26.18
N VAL A 226 -4.21 -0.82 -27.16
CA VAL A 226 -3.58 -1.70 -28.18
C VAL A 226 -2.38 -1.01 -28.85
N ALA A 227 -2.49 0.30 -29.13
CA ALA A 227 -1.41 1.07 -29.75
C ALA A 227 -0.20 1.21 -28.81
N ARG A 228 -0.41 1.50 -27.53
CA ARG A 228 0.68 1.66 -26.55
C ARG A 228 1.42 0.34 -26.31
N VAL A 229 0.67 -0.76 -26.23
CA VAL A 229 1.23 -2.12 -26.16
C VAL A 229 2.07 -2.42 -27.41
N ALA A 230 1.55 -2.11 -28.59
CA ALA A 230 2.23 -2.34 -29.86
C ALA A 230 3.55 -1.53 -29.97
N THR A 231 3.50 -0.23 -29.65
CA THR A 231 4.68 0.65 -29.63
C THR A 231 5.73 0.16 -28.64
N ARG A 232 5.32 -0.28 -27.44
CA ARG A 232 6.24 -0.79 -26.40
C ARG A 232 7.09 -1.95 -26.91
N PHE A 233 6.51 -2.84 -27.72
CA PHE A 233 7.19 -4.04 -28.23
C PHE A 233 7.69 -3.90 -29.68
N GLY A 234 7.62 -2.70 -30.27
CA GLY A 234 8.01 -2.48 -31.67
C GLY A 234 7.21 -3.33 -32.67
N ARG A 235 5.94 -3.62 -32.37
CA ARG A 235 5.06 -4.46 -33.20
C ARG A 235 3.91 -3.63 -33.77
N ALA A 236 3.27 -4.17 -34.81
CA ALA A 236 2.06 -3.56 -35.34
C ALA A 236 0.86 -3.84 -34.42
N PRO A 237 -0.09 -2.90 -34.23
CA PRO A 237 -1.30 -3.11 -33.45
C PRO A 237 -2.12 -4.34 -33.86
N ARG A 238 -2.08 -4.71 -35.16
CA ARG A 238 -2.72 -5.93 -35.66
C ARG A 238 -2.15 -7.21 -35.03
N THR A 239 -0.85 -7.25 -34.74
CA THR A 239 -0.17 -8.41 -34.13
C THR A 239 -0.66 -8.64 -32.71
N VAL A 240 -0.83 -7.57 -31.93
CA VAL A 240 -1.39 -7.62 -30.58
C VAL A 240 -2.83 -8.14 -30.61
N ARG A 241 -3.68 -7.60 -31.51
CA ARG A 241 -5.08 -8.03 -31.65
C ARG A 241 -5.20 -9.50 -32.05
N ASN A 242 -4.38 -9.94 -33.00
CA ASN A 242 -4.40 -11.32 -33.47
C ASN A 242 -3.90 -12.29 -32.39
N GLY A 243 -2.84 -11.93 -31.66
CA GLY A 243 -2.34 -12.71 -30.54
C GLY A 243 -3.39 -12.89 -29.45
N LEU A 244 -4.10 -11.82 -29.07
CA LEU A 244 -5.16 -11.88 -28.06
C LEU A 244 -6.39 -12.68 -28.51
N ARG A 245 -6.78 -12.57 -29.79
CA ARG A 245 -7.86 -13.39 -30.37
C ARG A 245 -7.50 -14.86 -30.42
N GLN A 246 -6.27 -15.18 -30.85
CA GLN A 246 -5.78 -16.56 -30.93
C GLN A 246 -5.62 -17.20 -29.55
N ALA A 247 -5.35 -16.40 -28.51
CA ALA A 247 -5.34 -16.85 -27.11
C ALA A 247 -6.73 -16.93 -26.47
N GLY A 248 -7.81 -16.63 -27.21
CA GLY A 248 -9.19 -16.62 -26.69
C GLY A 248 -9.47 -15.51 -25.67
N ARG A 249 -8.58 -14.51 -25.52
CA ARG A 249 -8.68 -13.42 -24.52
C ARG A 249 -9.30 -12.15 -25.11
N CYS A 250 -10.51 -12.29 -25.66
CA CYS A 250 -11.29 -11.16 -26.16
C CYS A 250 -11.66 -10.16 -25.05
N ASP A 251 -11.73 -10.61 -23.79
CA ASP A 251 -11.92 -9.77 -22.60
C ASP A 251 -10.82 -8.71 -22.44
N LEU A 252 -9.57 -9.07 -22.73
CA LEU A 252 -8.43 -8.16 -22.66
C LEU A 252 -8.42 -7.18 -23.83
N LEU A 253 -8.84 -7.64 -25.00
CA LEU A 253 -9.09 -6.78 -26.16
C LEU A 253 -10.16 -5.73 -25.85
N ASP A 254 -11.26 -6.14 -25.23
CA ASP A 254 -12.32 -5.25 -24.78
C ASP A 254 -11.81 -4.25 -23.75
N ARG A 255 -11.02 -4.68 -22.76
CA ARG A 255 -10.36 -3.77 -21.81
C ARG A 255 -9.46 -2.76 -22.54
N LEU A 256 -8.57 -3.21 -23.44
CA LEU A 256 -7.68 -2.34 -24.21
C LEU A 256 -8.40 -1.38 -25.17
N THR A 257 -9.62 -1.72 -25.60
CA THR A 257 -10.42 -0.91 -26.55
C THR A 257 -11.42 0.01 -25.87
N ARG A 258 -11.95 -0.36 -24.69
CA ARG A 258 -12.73 0.54 -23.82
C ARG A 258 -11.92 1.78 -23.45
N HIS A 259 -10.61 1.63 -23.33
CA HIS A 259 -9.67 2.73 -23.10
C HIS A 259 -9.16 3.34 -24.42
N ARG A 260 -10.04 3.69 -25.37
CA ARG A 260 -9.68 4.48 -26.57
C ARG A 260 -9.05 5.81 -26.14
N SER A 261 -7.72 5.85 -26.05
CA SER A 261 -6.92 7.07 -25.91
C SER A 261 -7.46 8.07 -24.86
N VAL A 262 -7.71 7.59 -23.65
CA VAL A 262 -8.02 8.46 -22.52
C VAL A 262 -6.90 8.30 -21.50
N ARG A 263 -5.91 9.19 -21.57
CA ARG A 263 -5.19 9.59 -20.35
C ARG A 263 -6.27 10.17 -19.45
N THR A 264 -6.80 9.39 -18.53
CA THR A 264 -7.94 9.81 -17.71
C THR A 264 -7.54 11.03 -16.88
N ARG A 265 -8.48 11.94 -16.65
CA ARG A 265 -8.26 13.17 -15.86
C ARG A 265 -7.69 12.84 -14.48
N GLN A 266 -8.20 11.77 -13.87
CA GLN A 266 -7.73 11.24 -12.60
C GLN A 266 -6.30 10.65 -12.68
N TRP A 267 -5.90 10.06 -13.81
CA TRP A 267 -4.55 9.53 -13.98
C TRP A 267 -3.51 10.67 -13.98
N TRP A 268 -3.80 11.78 -14.64
CA TRP A 268 -2.92 12.96 -14.60
C TRP A 268 -2.78 13.55 -13.20
N ALA A 269 -3.87 13.59 -12.43
CA ALA A 269 -3.83 14.04 -11.04
C ALA A 269 -2.93 13.15 -10.17
N LEU A 270 -3.04 11.81 -10.30
CA LEU A 270 -2.21 10.86 -9.56
C LEU A 270 -0.72 11.02 -9.91
N GLN A 271 -0.38 11.21 -11.18
CA GLN A 271 1.01 11.44 -11.59
C GLN A 271 1.58 12.75 -11.04
N VAL A 272 0.75 13.80 -10.92
CA VAL A 272 1.15 15.07 -10.30
C VAL A 272 1.32 14.93 -8.79
N GLU A 273 0.49 14.15 -8.11
CA GLU A 273 0.66 13.82 -6.69
C GLU A 273 1.97 13.07 -6.44
N ASP A 274 2.25 12.02 -7.19
CA ASP A 274 3.49 11.25 -7.09
C ASP A 274 4.72 12.15 -7.29
N LEU A 275 4.66 13.08 -8.25
CA LEU A 275 5.74 14.05 -8.48
C LEU A 275 5.86 15.10 -7.36
N LEU A 276 4.75 15.51 -6.73
CA LEU A 276 4.77 16.43 -5.59
C LEU A 276 5.27 15.76 -4.30
N ASP A 277 5.12 14.45 -4.18
CA ASP A 277 5.68 13.68 -3.07
C ASP A 277 7.21 13.53 -3.23
N LEU A 278 7.69 13.43 -4.46
CA LEU A 278 9.13 13.36 -4.79
C LEU A 278 9.81 14.75 -4.80
N ASP A 279 9.12 15.78 -5.29
CA ASP A 279 9.57 17.17 -5.35
C ASP A 279 8.48 18.09 -4.76
N PRO A 280 8.51 18.34 -3.44
CA PRO A 280 7.50 19.17 -2.77
C PRO A 280 7.41 20.61 -3.30
N ASP A 281 8.48 21.10 -3.95
CA ASP A 281 8.59 22.42 -4.57
C ASP A 281 8.33 22.38 -6.10
N LEU A 282 7.73 21.30 -6.61
CA LEU A 282 7.34 21.14 -8.02
C LEU A 282 6.48 22.32 -8.48
N THR A 283 6.84 22.90 -9.61
CA THR A 283 6.05 23.95 -10.28
C THR A 283 5.26 23.36 -11.44
N LEU A 284 4.18 24.02 -11.85
CA LEU A 284 3.33 23.56 -12.96
C LEU A 284 4.14 23.40 -14.26
N ALA A 285 5.06 24.32 -14.54
CA ALA A 285 5.94 24.25 -15.70
C ALA A 285 6.84 23.01 -15.66
N ALA A 286 7.45 22.72 -14.51
CA ALA A 286 8.28 21.52 -14.33
C ALA A 286 7.46 20.23 -14.40
N ALA A 287 6.22 20.24 -13.92
CA ALA A 287 5.30 19.11 -14.05
C ALA A 287 4.91 18.84 -15.51
N ILE A 288 4.57 19.89 -16.26
CA ILE A 288 4.24 19.80 -17.71
C ILE A 288 5.42 19.22 -18.49
N ASP A 289 6.64 19.69 -18.21
CA ASP A 289 7.86 19.23 -18.86
C ASP A 289 8.17 17.76 -18.52
N ARG A 290 8.18 17.39 -17.24
CA ARG A 290 8.47 16.01 -16.80
C ARG A 290 7.44 14.99 -17.29
N LEU A 291 6.17 15.38 -17.35
CA LEU A 291 5.07 14.52 -17.78
C LEU A 291 4.82 14.59 -19.30
N GLN A 292 5.52 15.47 -20.01
CA GLN A 292 5.30 15.75 -21.44
C GLN A 292 3.80 15.96 -21.73
N ALA A 293 3.20 16.87 -20.95
CA ALA A 293 1.75 17.03 -20.83
C ALA A 293 1.32 18.51 -20.97
N PRO A 294 1.29 19.08 -22.19
CA PRO A 294 1.04 20.51 -22.38
C PRO A 294 -0.36 20.97 -21.93
N ALA A 295 -1.33 20.06 -21.86
CA ALA A 295 -2.69 20.35 -21.40
C ALA A 295 -2.95 19.95 -19.93
N LEU A 296 -1.91 19.80 -19.11
CA LEU A 296 -2.00 19.32 -17.72
C LEU A 296 -2.95 20.15 -16.87
N GLU A 297 -2.95 21.47 -17.03
CA GLU A 297 -3.85 22.38 -16.31
C GLU A 297 -5.31 22.04 -16.56
N ARG A 298 -5.71 21.88 -17.82
CA ARG A 298 -7.06 21.45 -18.18
C ARG A 298 -7.38 20.06 -17.61
N TYR A 299 -6.42 19.14 -17.60
CA TYR A 299 -6.62 17.80 -17.06
C TYR A 299 -6.86 17.80 -15.54
N LEU A 300 -6.16 18.66 -14.79
CA LEU A 300 -6.35 18.81 -13.35
C LEU A 300 -7.72 19.46 -13.03
N TYR A 301 -8.09 20.50 -13.78
CA TYR A 301 -9.40 21.14 -13.65
C TYR A 301 -10.55 20.15 -13.90
N GLU A 302 -10.49 19.44 -15.03
CA GLU A 302 -11.51 18.43 -15.37
C GLU A 302 -11.49 17.21 -14.41
N ALA A 303 -10.41 17.00 -13.65
CA ALA A 303 -10.33 15.98 -12.60
C ALA A 303 -10.90 16.46 -11.25
N GLY A 304 -11.28 17.73 -11.12
CA GLY A 304 -11.66 18.35 -9.85
C GLY A 304 -10.48 18.49 -8.87
N ARG A 305 -9.25 18.61 -9.40
CA ARG A 305 -8.00 18.65 -8.62
C ARG A 305 -7.30 20.01 -8.72
N ASP A 306 -8.10 21.06 -8.57
CA ASP A 306 -7.63 22.45 -8.53
C ASP A 306 -6.66 22.71 -7.37
N ASP A 307 -6.75 21.91 -6.30
CA ASP A 307 -5.83 21.93 -5.15
C ASP A 307 -4.37 21.71 -5.56
N LEU A 308 -4.13 20.77 -6.49
CA LEU A 308 -2.78 20.46 -6.99
C LEU A 308 -2.23 21.60 -7.83
N TRP A 309 -3.06 22.18 -8.70
CA TRP A 309 -2.69 23.34 -9.48
C TRP A 309 -2.33 24.54 -8.58
N GLN A 310 -3.19 24.85 -7.60
CA GLN A 310 -2.94 25.94 -6.64
C GLN A 310 -1.68 25.71 -5.81
N ARG A 311 -1.37 24.46 -5.44
CA ARG A 311 -0.14 24.10 -4.73
C ARG A 311 1.10 24.38 -5.59
N MET A 312 1.10 23.96 -6.85
CA MET A 312 2.20 24.20 -7.78
C MET A 312 2.40 25.68 -8.13
N GLN A 313 1.33 26.49 -8.17
CA GLN A 313 1.44 27.95 -8.34
C GLN A 313 2.10 28.61 -7.11
N ARG A 314 1.75 28.20 -5.90
CA ARG A 314 2.42 28.67 -4.67
C ARG A 314 3.90 28.32 -4.66
N ASN A 315 4.27 27.12 -5.13
CA ASN A 315 5.67 26.70 -5.25
C ASN A 315 6.46 27.57 -6.24
N LYS A 316 5.85 28.00 -7.34
CA LYS A 316 6.46 28.95 -8.29
C LYS A 316 6.81 30.28 -7.61
N VAL A 317 5.90 30.82 -6.80
CA VAL A 317 6.13 32.07 -6.05
C VAL A 317 7.24 31.89 -5.01
N ARG A 318 7.22 30.77 -4.25
CA ARG A 318 8.27 30.46 -3.26
C ARG A 318 9.66 30.30 -3.87
N ARG A 319 9.77 29.61 -5.02
CA ARG A 319 11.04 29.47 -5.75
C ARG A 319 11.58 30.82 -6.22
N ARG A 320 10.74 31.70 -6.75
CA ARG A 320 11.13 33.08 -7.13
C ARG A 320 11.63 33.89 -5.94
N TYR A 321 10.99 33.76 -4.79
CA TYR A 321 11.42 34.47 -3.58
C TYR A 321 12.79 33.97 -3.08
N ARG A 322 13.02 32.65 -3.10
CA ARG A 322 14.32 32.05 -2.73
C ARG A 322 15.45 32.31 -3.72
N SER A 323 15.16 32.58 -5.00
CA SER A 323 16.18 32.89 -6.00
C SER A 323 16.57 34.37 -6.07
N THR A 324 15.94 35.22 -5.26
CA THR A 324 16.18 36.68 -5.21
C THR A 324 16.86 37.10 -3.89
N GLN A 325 17.18 36.13 -3.02
CA GLN A 325 18.12 36.24 -1.91
C GLN A 325 19.43 35.58 -2.31
#